data_AF-A0AAE0GIC0-F1
#
_entry.id   AF-A0AAE0GIC0-F1
#
_cell.length_a   1.000
_cell.length_b   1.000
_cell.length_c   1.000
_cell.angle_alpha   90.00
_cell.angle_beta   90.00
_cell.angle_gamma   90.00
#
_symmetry.space_group_name_H-M   'P 1'
#
loop_
_entity.id
_entity.type
_entity.pdbx_description
1 polymer ?
#
loop_
_entity_poly.entity_id
_entity_poly.type
_entity_poly.pdbx_seq_one_letter_code
_entity_poly.pdbx_strand_id
1 'polypeptide(L)'
;MRNLPRASGPGSSQWRWEHMWAVYVSGGRDALLEVCNHLAAGRAPAGVREWLAGARLVALLKDDLGVNVRPIVCGEVLRKLVAKVICRQRAKALRARFCGRRQDDEHGGLRAAQIGVAVKGGADLGVHTVQAALDRHPKWVCVKADARNAFNAVHREAMFEAIERNFPELWAWTDLCYGVDANLGFRLGGVDGSVMRYVKSKEGTQQGDPLGPLYLAAPLQVVLERVQEGHPSVVIFAYLDDALFLPGPSG
;
A
#
# COMPACT_ATOMS: atom_id res chain seq x y z
N MET A 1 11.45 14.53 -8.56
CA MET A 1 11.97 15.55 -7.63
C MET A 1 11.06 16.78 -7.46
N ARG A 2 10.45 17.34 -8.52
CA ARG A 2 9.64 18.60 -8.42
C ARG A 2 8.36 18.53 -7.56
N ASN A 3 7.79 17.34 -7.33
CA ASN A 3 6.53 17.14 -6.59
C ASN A 3 6.71 16.31 -5.31
N LEU A 4 7.86 16.46 -4.64
CA LEU A 4 8.10 15.76 -3.37
C LEU A 4 7.46 16.55 -2.21
N PRO A 5 6.82 15.86 -1.25
CA PRO A 5 6.14 16.53 -0.16
C PRO A 5 7.17 17.23 0.74
N ARG A 6 6.96 18.51 1.02
CA ARG A 6 7.80 19.30 1.93
C ARG A 6 7.39 19.07 3.38
N ALA A 7 8.33 19.26 4.31
CA ALA A 7 8.09 19.18 5.77
C ALA A 7 7.53 17.84 6.27
N SER A 8 7.70 16.76 5.50
CA SER A 8 7.30 15.42 5.97
C SER A 8 8.19 14.95 7.11
N GLY A 9 7.60 14.20 8.06
CA GLY A 9 8.34 13.57 9.15
C GLY A 9 9.42 12.62 8.61
N PRO A 10 10.66 12.69 9.12
CA PRO A 10 11.75 11.84 8.65
C PRO A 10 11.65 10.43 9.24
N GLY A 11 12.37 9.51 8.61
CA GLY A 11 12.65 8.18 9.15
C GLY A 11 13.67 8.20 10.28
N SER A 12 14.23 7.03 10.58
CA SER A 12 15.20 6.84 11.65
C SER A 12 16.52 7.57 11.36
N SER A 13 16.91 7.65 10.09
CA SER A 13 18.11 8.38 9.64
C SER A 13 18.01 9.91 9.79
N GLN A 14 16.82 10.44 10.10
CA GLN A 14 16.50 11.88 10.07
C GLN A 14 16.60 12.55 8.68
N TRP A 15 16.82 11.77 7.61
CA TRP A 15 16.79 12.31 6.25
C TRP A 15 15.38 12.70 5.82
N ARG A 16 15.31 13.79 5.05
CA ARG A 16 14.07 14.43 4.59
C ARG A 16 14.12 14.62 3.08
N TRP A 17 12.98 14.97 2.50
CA TRP A 17 12.87 15.25 1.06
C TRP A 17 13.72 16.44 0.63
N GLU A 18 13.93 17.41 1.53
CA GLU A 18 14.80 18.56 1.33
C GLU A 18 16.27 18.14 1.15
N HIS A 19 16.73 17.12 1.88
CA HIS A 19 18.09 16.57 1.69
C HIS A 19 18.21 15.83 0.36
N MET A 20 17.17 15.08 -0.05
CA MET A 20 17.12 14.45 -1.39
C MET A 20 17.14 15.51 -2.49
N TRP A 21 16.43 16.62 -2.29
CA TRP A 21 16.43 17.75 -3.21
C TRP A 21 17.80 18.43 -3.28
N ALA A 22 18.44 18.68 -2.15
CA ALA A 22 19.79 19.25 -2.07
C ALA A 22 20.80 18.41 -2.88
N VAL A 23 20.84 17.09 -2.65
CA VAL A 23 21.70 16.16 -3.42
C VAL A 23 21.42 16.26 -4.93
N TYR A 24 20.15 16.35 -5.31
CA TYR A 24 19.76 16.44 -6.72
C TYR A 24 20.23 17.73 -7.40
N VAL A 25 20.06 18.88 -6.74
CA VAL A 25 20.44 20.19 -7.30
C VAL A 25 21.93 20.48 -7.21
N SER A 26 22.65 19.82 -6.29
CA SER A 26 24.11 19.94 -6.14
C SER A 26 24.92 19.08 -7.11
N GLY A 27 24.28 18.51 -8.15
CA GLY A 27 24.93 17.65 -9.14
C GLY A 27 24.95 16.15 -8.81
N GLY A 28 24.44 15.73 -7.64
CA GLY A 28 24.39 14.33 -7.21
C GLY A 28 23.29 13.48 -7.85
N ARG A 29 22.70 13.93 -8.96
CA ARG A 29 21.54 13.29 -9.60
C ARG A 29 21.83 11.86 -10.07
N ASP A 30 23.01 11.62 -10.64
CA ASP A 30 23.36 10.36 -11.28
C ASP A 30 23.68 9.31 -10.21
N ALA A 31 24.42 9.71 -9.17
CA ALA A 31 24.64 8.88 -7.98
C ALA A 31 23.33 8.53 -7.25
N LEU A 32 22.40 9.48 -7.11
CA LEU A 32 21.09 9.21 -6.49
C LEU A 32 20.27 8.22 -7.33
N LEU A 33 20.32 8.34 -8.66
CA LEU A 33 19.67 7.40 -9.57
C LEU A 33 20.29 6.00 -9.45
N GLU A 34 21.62 5.90 -9.41
CA GLU A 34 22.35 4.66 -9.23
C GLU A 34 21.96 3.96 -7.92
N VAL A 35 21.94 4.70 -6.80
CA VAL A 35 21.46 4.19 -5.50
C VAL A 35 20.03 3.68 -5.61
N CYS A 36 19.13 4.44 -6.24
CA CYS A 36 17.74 4.04 -6.42
C CYS A 36 17.62 2.74 -7.25
N ASN A 37 18.44 2.58 -8.30
CA ASN A 37 18.47 1.39 -9.13
C ASN A 37 19.04 0.16 -8.39
N HIS A 38 20.08 0.34 -7.57
CA HIS A 38 20.58 -0.74 -6.72
C HIS A 38 19.51 -1.21 -5.75
N LEU A 39 18.89 -0.27 -5.03
CA LEU A 39 17.85 -0.56 -4.06
C LEU A 39 16.64 -1.24 -4.70
N ALA A 40 16.13 -0.72 -5.83
CA ALA A 40 15.02 -1.33 -6.56
C ALA A 40 15.31 -2.76 -7.04
N ALA A 41 16.58 -3.07 -7.32
CA ALA A 41 17.04 -4.42 -7.67
C ALA A 41 17.32 -5.31 -6.44
N GLY A 42 16.88 -4.91 -5.24
CA GLY A 42 17.12 -5.65 -4.00
C GLY A 42 18.57 -5.60 -3.50
N ARG A 43 19.43 -4.76 -4.10
CA ARG A 43 20.86 -4.67 -3.74
C ARG A 43 21.07 -3.56 -2.72
N ALA A 44 21.46 -3.97 -1.52
CA ALA A 44 21.89 -3.06 -0.45
C ALA A 44 23.10 -3.67 0.29
N PRO A 45 24.03 -2.84 0.80
CA PRO A 45 25.11 -3.32 1.66
C PRO A 45 24.60 -4.06 2.91
N ALA A 46 25.42 -4.94 3.47
CA ALA A 46 25.12 -5.64 4.72
C ALA A 46 24.78 -4.64 5.84
N GLY A 47 23.73 -4.94 6.63
CA GLY A 47 23.24 -4.06 7.68
C GLY A 47 22.32 -2.92 7.21
N VAL A 48 22.36 -2.50 5.93
CA VAL A 48 21.47 -1.42 5.42
C VAL A 48 20.02 -1.89 5.34
N ARG A 49 19.79 -3.17 5.03
CA ARG A 49 18.44 -3.78 4.90
C ARG A 49 17.58 -3.48 6.13
N GLU A 50 18.08 -3.70 7.34
CA GLU A 50 17.32 -3.48 8.58
C GLU A 50 16.95 -2.00 8.79
N TRP A 51 17.85 -1.08 8.44
CA TRP A 51 17.60 0.36 8.55
C TRP A 51 16.63 0.87 7.48
N LEU A 52 16.76 0.38 6.24
CA LEU A 52 15.88 0.74 5.13
C LEU A 52 14.45 0.19 5.36
N ALA A 53 14.36 -1.04 5.86
CA ALA A 53 13.10 -1.69 6.24
C ALA A 53 12.54 -1.11 7.54
N GLY A 54 13.38 -0.56 8.41
CA GLY A 54 12.99 0.08 9.66
C GLY A 54 12.28 1.42 9.47
N ALA A 55 11.75 1.94 10.57
CA ALA A 55 11.07 3.23 10.55
C ALA A 55 10.95 3.83 11.95
N ARG A 56 10.63 5.13 11.96
CA ARG A 56 10.20 5.82 13.18
C ARG A 56 8.69 5.71 13.32
N LEU A 57 8.24 5.16 14.43
CA LEU A 57 6.83 4.99 14.77
C LEU A 57 6.34 6.19 15.59
N VAL A 58 5.19 6.72 15.20
CA VAL A 58 4.51 7.83 15.89
C VAL A 58 3.06 7.43 16.14
N ALA A 59 2.62 7.48 17.39
CA ALA A 59 1.20 7.32 17.71
C ALA A 59 0.50 8.66 17.53
N LEU A 60 -0.42 8.76 16.56
CA LEU A 60 -1.33 9.89 16.44
C LEU A 60 -2.63 9.57 17.15
N LEU A 61 -3.17 10.51 17.91
CA LEU A 61 -4.51 10.39 18.48
C LEU A 61 -5.54 10.52 17.35
N LYS A 62 -6.52 9.62 17.31
CA LYS A 62 -7.63 9.64 16.36
C LYS A 62 -8.79 10.51 16.89
N ASP A 63 -8.89 10.64 18.21
CA ASP A 63 -9.86 11.45 18.91
C ASP A 63 -9.21 12.20 20.09
N ASP A 64 -9.86 13.27 20.53
CA ASP A 64 -9.41 14.09 21.66
C ASP A 64 -9.47 13.34 23.00
N LEU A 65 -10.18 12.20 23.03
CA LEU A 65 -10.31 11.34 24.20
C LEU A 65 -9.04 10.50 24.47
N GLY A 66 -8.13 10.42 23.50
CA GLY A 66 -6.85 9.72 23.66
C GLY A 66 -6.95 8.19 23.70
N VAL A 67 -8.15 7.64 23.43
CA VAL A 67 -8.42 6.19 23.51
C VAL A 67 -8.08 5.50 22.21
N ASN A 68 -8.30 6.17 21.07
CA ASN A 68 -8.00 5.62 19.77
C ASN A 68 -6.70 6.20 19.21
N VAL A 69 -5.74 5.34 18.88
CA VAL A 69 -4.46 5.72 18.27
C VAL A 69 -4.32 5.17 16.86
N ARG A 70 -3.75 5.97 15.97
CA ARG A 70 -3.30 5.57 14.64
C ARG A 70 -1.77 5.54 14.60
N PRO A 71 -1.14 4.35 14.48
CA PRO A 71 0.30 4.25 14.36
C PRO A 71 0.76 4.71 12.98
N ILE A 72 1.46 5.83 12.90
CA ILE A 72 2.09 6.30 11.66
C ILE A 72 3.52 5.81 11.59
N VAL A 73 3.84 5.14 10.49
CA VAL A 73 5.17 4.59 10.23
C VAL A 73 5.94 5.53 9.32
N CYS A 74 6.83 6.31 9.92
CA CYS A 74 7.72 7.20 9.18
C CYS A 74 8.92 6.39 8.66
N GLY A 75 8.75 5.73 7.52
CA GLY A 75 9.86 5.02 6.84
C GLY A 75 10.90 5.96 6.21
N GLU A 76 12.04 5.38 5.83
CA GLU A 76 13.17 6.07 5.22
C GLU A 76 12.79 6.83 3.94
N VAL A 77 13.40 8.00 3.74
CA VAL A 77 13.10 8.84 2.56
C VAL A 77 13.54 8.18 1.26
N LEU A 78 14.67 7.47 1.27
CA LEU A 78 15.15 6.70 0.12
C LEU A 78 14.18 5.57 -0.22
N ARG A 79 13.67 4.86 0.79
CA ARG A 79 12.63 3.84 0.58
C ARG A 79 11.38 4.41 -0.06
N LYS A 80 10.88 5.55 0.47
CA LYS A 80 9.72 6.24 -0.09
C LYS A 80 10.00 6.75 -1.51
N LEU A 81 11.20 7.21 -1.80
CA LEU A 81 11.59 7.70 -3.12
C LEU A 81 11.52 6.56 -4.15
N VAL A 82 12.19 5.44 -3.87
CA VAL A 82 12.20 4.26 -4.74
C VAL A 82 10.78 3.72 -4.93
N ALA A 83 10.02 3.55 -3.84
CA ALA A 83 8.63 3.11 -3.90
C ALA A 83 7.76 4.03 -4.76
N LYS A 84 7.89 5.37 -4.63
CA LYS A 84 7.16 6.33 -5.48
C LYS A 84 7.54 6.22 -6.96
N VAL A 85 8.82 5.99 -7.27
CA VAL A 85 9.30 5.79 -8.64
C VAL A 85 8.68 4.52 -9.22
N ILE A 86 8.70 3.42 -8.48
CA ILE A 86 8.06 2.15 -8.86
C ILE A 86 6.57 2.35 -9.12
N CYS A 87 5.83 2.97 -8.18
CA CYS A 87 4.40 3.25 -8.35
C CYS A 87 4.13 4.02 -9.65
N ARG A 88 4.95 5.02 -9.96
CA ARG A 88 4.78 5.83 -11.18
C ARG A 88 5.10 5.04 -12.45
N GLN A 89 6.18 4.27 -12.46
CA GLN A 89 6.59 3.48 -13.62
C GLN A 89 5.61 2.34 -13.91
N ARG A 90 5.03 1.74 -12.86
CA ARG A 90 4.18 0.55 -12.97
C ARG A 90 2.68 0.85 -12.94
N ALA A 91 2.26 2.11 -12.77
CA ALA A 91 0.85 2.49 -12.64
C ALA A 91 -0.08 1.86 -13.70
N LYS A 92 0.36 1.82 -14.97
CA LYS A 92 -0.43 1.20 -16.05
C LYS A 92 -0.60 -0.31 -15.86
N ALA A 93 0.47 -1.03 -15.52
CA ALA A 93 0.45 -2.47 -15.28
C ALA A 93 -0.37 -2.82 -14.03
N LEU A 94 -0.17 -2.09 -12.93
CA LEU A 94 -0.96 -2.24 -11.71
C LEU A 94 -2.46 -2.05 -12.00
N ARG A 95 -2.83 -0.96 -12.69
CA ARG A 95 -4.22 -0.70 -13.07
C ARG A 95 -4.81 -1.81 -13.93
N ALA A 96 -4.04 -2.35 -14.88
CA ALA A 96 -4.51 -3.46 -15.72
C ALA A 96 -4.79 -4.73 -14.88
N ARG A 97 -3.94 -5.02 -13.89
CA ARG A 97 -4.12 -6.18 -12.99
C ARG A 97 -5.34 -6.04 -12.07
N PHE A 98 -5.64 -4.85 -11.58
CA PHE A 98 -6.70 -4.63 -10.58
C PHE A 98 -8.04 -4.15 -11.16
N CYS A 99 -8.05 -3.55 -12.36
CA CYS A 99 -9.25 -2.91 -12.92
C CYS A 99 -9.56 -3.31 -14.37
N GLY A 100 -8.89 -4.33 -14.92
CA GLY A 100 -9.17 -4.83 -16.25
C GLY A 100 -10.44 -5.69 -16.29
N ARG A 101 -11.27 -5.54 -17.33
CA ARG A 101 -12.27 -6.55 -17.71
C ARG A 101 -11.58 -7.91 -17.87
N ARG A 102 -12.31 -9.01 -17.63
CA ARG A 102 -11.89 -10.33 -18.10
C ARG A 102 -11.71 -10.21 -19.62
N GLN A 103 -10.51 -10.48 -20.14
CA GLN A 103 -10.26 -10.46 -21.59
C GLN A 103 -10.70 -11.77 -22.25
N ASP A 104 -11.11 -12.76 -21.46
CA ASP A 104 -11.03 -14.17 -21.85
C ASP A 104 -12.40 -14.86 -21.93
N ASP A 105 -13.51 -14.15 -21.67
CA ASP A 105 -14.84 -14.72 -21.86
C ASP A 105 -15.56 -14.09 -23.05
N GLU A 106 -15.91 -14.93 -24.02
CA GLU A 106 -16.84 -14.62 -25.13
C GLU A 106 -18.23 -14.16 -24.64
N HIS A 107 -18.46 -14.15 -23.32
CA HIS A 107 -19.71 -13.84 -22.64
C HIS A 107 -19.67 -12.58 -21.75
N GLY A 108 -18.54 -11.86 -21.66
CA GLY A 108 -18.46 -10.56 -20.98
C GLY A 108 -18.73 -10.60 -19.46
N GLY A 109 -18.11 -11.54 -18.76
CA GLY A 109 -18.26 -11.72 -17.33
C GLY A 109 -17.64 -10.61 -16.49
N LEU A 110 -18.18 -10.44 -15.28
CA LEU A 110 -17.68 -9.47 -14.30
C LEU A 110 -16.40 -10.00 -13.64
N ARG A 111 -15.45 -9.09 -13.41
CA ARG A 111 -14.25 -9.35 -12.60
C ARG A 111 -14.29 -8.42 -11.39
N ALA A 112 -13.93 -8.94 -10.23
CA ALA A 112 -13.72 -8.12 -9.05
C ALA A 112 -12.69 -7.02 -9.32
N ALA A 113 -13.08 -5.77 -9.08
CA ALA A 113 -12.26 -4.60 -9.37
C ALA A 113 -11.71 -3.96 -8.09
N GLN A 114 -10.40 -3.81 -8.00
CA GLN A 114 -9.74 -3.13 -6.90
C GLN A 114 -9.28 -1.73 -7.32
N ILE A 115 -10.09 -0.74 -6.98
CA ILE A 115 -9.94 0.65 -7.39
C ILE A 115 -9.10 1.48 -6.42
N GLY A 116 -8.60 0.89 -5.33
CA GLY A 116 -7.68 1.53 -4.39
C GLY A 116 -6.22 1.61 -4.89
N VAL A 117 -5.87 0.90 -5.97
CA VAL A 117 -4.49 0.82 -6.48
C VAL A 117 -4.41 1.36 -7.90
N ALA A 118 -3.57 2.38 -8.10
CA ALA A 118 -3.26 2.97 -9.41
C ALA A 118 -4.46 3.53 -10.20
N VAL A 119 -5.62 3.74 -9.54
CA VAL A 119 -6.78 4.42 -10.10
C VAL A 119 -6.90 5.82 -9.50
N LYS A 120 -6.70 6.84 -10.34
CA LYS A 120 -6.90 8.23 -9.94
C LYS A 120 -8.39 8.45 -9.67
N GLY A 121 -8.73 8.98 -8.49
CA GLY A 121 -10.13 9.19 -8.09
C GLY A 121 -10.88 7.89 -7.81
N GLY A 122 -10.17 6.80 -7.45
CA GLY A 122 -10.78 5.50 -7.20
C GLY A 122 -11.90 5.53 -6.16
N ALA A 123 -11.77 6.32 -5.09
CA ALA A 123 -12.82 6.45 -4.07
C ALA A 123 -14.12 7.02 -4.65
N ASP A 124 -14.03 8.16 -5.35
CA ASP A 124 -15.18 8.80 -6.01
C ASP A 124 -15.81 7.89 -7.06
N LEU A 125 -14.97 7.19 -7.84
CA LEU A 125 -15.41 6.20 -8.82
C LEU A 125 -16.24 5.09 -8.14
N GLY A 126 -15.78 4.58 -7.00
CA GLY A 126 -16.49 3.55 -6.24
C GLY A 126 -17.85 4.01 -5.76
N VAL A 127 -17.91 5.19 -5.12
CA VAL A 127 -19.16 5.78 -4.62
C VAL A 127 -20.17 5.99 -5.75
N HIS A 128 -19.76 6.63 -6.85
CA HIS A 128 -20.66 6.90 -7.97
C HIS A 128 -21.10 5.63 -8.69
N THR A 129 -20.23 4.60 -8.78
CA THR A 129 -20.60 3.33 -9.40
C THR A 129 -21.68 2.61 -8.59
N VAL A 130 -21.53 2.57 -7.27
CA VAL A 130 -22.53 1.95 -6.38
C VAL A 130 -23.85 2.73 -6.43
N GLN A 131 -23.80 4.06 -6.34
CA GLN A 131 -24.99 4.89 -6.41
C GLN A 131 -25.76 4.66 -7.72
N ALA A 132 -25.07 4.72 -8.87
CA ALA A 132 -25.70 4.49 -10.16
C ALA A 132 -26.29 3.09 -10.30
N ALA A 133 -25.64 2.07 -9.73
CA ALA A 133 -26.15 0.70 -9.73
C ALA A 133 -27.44 0.56 -8.92
N LEU A 134 -27.49 1.15 -7.72
CA LEU A 134 -28.67 1.12 -6.85
C LEU A 134 -29.83 1.97 -7.40
N ASP A 135 -29.53 3.11 -8.03
CA ASP A 135 -30.54 3.94 -8.71
C ASP A 135 -31.19 3.19 -9.88
N ARG A 136 -30.38 2.47 -10.66
CA ARG A 136 -30.86 1.67 -11.79
C ARG A 136 -31.58 0.40 -11.34
N HIS A 137 -31.22 -0.14 -10.19
CA HIS A 137 -31.77 -1.38 -9.65
C HIS A 137 -32.20 -1.22 -8.19
N PRO A 138 -33.37 -0.61 -7.92
CA PRO A 138 -33.80 -0.26 -6.56
C PRO A 138 -34.01 -1.44 -5.59
N LYS A 139 -34.03 -2.69 -6.11
CA LYS A 139 -34.14 -3.91 -5.31
C LYS A 139 -32.78 -4.52 -4.93
N TRP A 140 -31.69 -4.00 -5.48
CA TRP A 140 -30.35 -4.47 -5.14
C TRP A 140 -29.99 -3.99 -3.74
N VAL A 141 -29.16 -4.78 -3.07
CA VAL A 141 -28.57 -4.43 -1.79
C VAL A 141 -27.07 -4.27 -1.95
N CYS A 142 -26.45 -3.37 -1.18
CA CYS A 142 -25.01 -3.23 -1.11
C CYS A 142 -24.51 -3.83 0.20
N VAL A 143 -23.75 -4.92 0.10
CA VAL A 143 -23.07 -5.53 1.25
C VAL A 143 -21.66 -4.94 1.31
N LYS A 144 -21.32 -4.33 2.44
CA LYS A 144 -19.97 -3.81 2.70
C LYS A 144 -19.24 -4.72 3.67
N ALA A 145 -18.01 -5.12 3.30
CA ALA A 145 -17.05 -5.74 4.20
C ALA A 145 -15.87 -4.78 4.40
N ASP A 146 -15.46 -4.63 5.65
CA ASP A 146 -14.32 -3.81 6.06
C ASP A 146 -13.39 -4.63 6.95
N ALA A 147 -12.08 -4.51 6.75
CA ALA A 147 -11.11 -5.23 7.54
C ALA A 147 -10.53 -4.34 8.64
N ARG A 148 -10.67 -4.78 9.89
CA ARG A 148 -10.08 -4.05 11.02
C ARG A 148 -8.56 -4.07 10.92
N ASN A 149 -7.95 -2.88 10.89
CA ASN A 149 -6.49 -2.70 10.89
C ASN A 149 -5.78 -3.39 9.71
N ALA A 150 -6.39 -3.37 8.54
CA ALA A 150 -5.99 -4.18 7.38
C ALA A 150 -4.51 -4.05 6.99
N PHE A 151 -3.97 -2.83 6.98
CA PHE A 151 -2.55 -2.59 6.67
C PHE A 151 -1.61 -3.36 7.60
N ASN A 152 -1.90 -3.48 8.90
CA ASN A 152 -1.04 -4.22 9.83
C ASN A 152 -1.41 -5.70 9.93
N ALA A 153 -2.65 -6.07 9.57
CA ALA A 153 -3.19 -7.41 9.76
C ALA A 153 -3.02 -8.34 8.54
N VAL A 154 -2.74 -7.79 7.35
CA VAL A 154 -2.51 -8.63 6.17
C VAL A 154 -1.31 -9.55 6.38
N HIS A 155 -1.51 -10.85 6.16
CA HIS A 155 -0.45 -11.85 6.30
C HIS A 155 0.67 -11.60 5.30
N ARG A 156 1.90 -11.53 5.80
CA ARG A 156 3.08 -11.24 4.98
C ARG A 156 3.38 -12.33 3.97
N GLU A 157 3.13 -13.57 4.32
CA GLU A 157 3.23 -14.71 3.41
C GLU A 157 2.28 -14.56 2.21
N ALA A 158 0.99 -14.31 2.47
CA ALA A 158 0.02 -14.07 1.39
C ALA A 158 0.38 -12.85 0.53
N MET A 159 0.92 -11.79 1.14
CA MET A 159 1.47 -10.64 0.42
C MET A 159 2.62 -11.06 -0.50
N PHE A 160 3.58 -11.84 -0.01
CA PHE A 160 4.71 -12.33 -0.80
C PHE A 160 4.27 -13.22 -1.96
N GLU A 161 3.42 -14.20 -1.71
CA GLU A 161 2.86 -15.07 -2.75
C GLU A 161 2.14 -14.24 -3.84
N ALA A 162 1.35 -13.26 -3.43
CA ALA A 162 0.62 -12.40 -4.37
C ALA A 162 1.57 -11.53 -5.21
N ILE A 163 2.64 -11.01 -4.62
CA ILE A 163 3.65 -10.23 -5.35
C ILE A 163 4.46 -11.13 -6.28
N GLU A 164 4.97 -12.26 -5.81
CA GLU A 164 5.75 -13.19 -6.62
C GLU A 164 4.95 -13.67 -7.84
N ARG A 165 3.66 -14.00 -7.64
CA ARG A 165 2.80 -14.47 -8.72
C ARG A 165 2.40 -13.39 -9.72
N ASN A 166 2.04 -12.19 -9.25
CA ASN A 166 1.40 -11.18 -10.11
C ASN A 166 2.35 -10.05 -10.54
N PHE A 167 3.42 -9.83 -9.79
CA PHE A 167 4.40 -8.74 -9.99
C PHE A 167 5.82 -9.22 -9.67
N PRO A 168 6.31 -10.32 -10.28
CA PRO A 168 7.62 -10.90 -9.96
C PRO A 168 8.76 -9.89 -10.11
N GLU A 169 8.62 -8.89 -10.97
CA GLU A 169 9.59 -7.81 -11.14
C GLU A 169 9.74 -6.90 -9.92
N LEU A 170 8.80 -6.93 -8.98
CA LEU A 170 8.86 -6.18 -7.72
C LEU A 170 9.45 -6.99 -6.57
N TRP A 171 9.61 -8.31 -6.74
CA TRP A 171 10.02 -9.22 -5.68
C TRP A 171 11.30 -8.76 -4.95
N ALA A 172 12.35 -8.42 -5.71
CA ALA A 172 13.63 -8.02 -5.13
C ALA A 172 13.51 -6.78 -4.21
N TRP A 173 12.67 -5.82 -4.60
CA TRP A 173 12.36 -4.65 -3.77
C TRP A 173 11.51 -5.00 -2.55
N THR A 174 10.51 -5.87 -2.75
CA THR A 174 9.61 -6.33 -1.69
C THR A 174 10.35 -7.12 -0.63
N ASP A 175 11.18 -8.09 -1.00
CA ASP A 175 12.02 -8.85 -0.07
C ASP A 175 12.98 -7.91 0.69
N LEU A 176 13.64 -6.98 -0.01
CA LEU A 176 14.53 -6.02 0.65
C LEU A 176 13.80 -5.20 1.73
N CYS A 177 12.54 -4.82 1.52
CA CYS A 177 11.79 -3.98 2.45
C CYS A 177 11.03 -4.75 3.55
N TYR A 178 10.61 -5.98 3.27
CA TYR A 178 9.66 -6.71 4.12
C TYR A 178 10.12 -8.12 4.50
N GLY A 179 11.13 -8.68 3.86
CA GLY A 179 11.67 -10.01 4.19
C GLY A 179 12.55 -10.02 5.45
N VAL A 180 12.44 -9.00 6.31
CA VAL A 180 13.12 -8.94 7.61
C VAL A 180 12.17 -8.35 8.65
N ASP A 181 12.23 -8.85 9.87
CA ASP A 181 11.55 -8.31 11.04
C ASP A 181 12.20 -6.97 11.47
N ALA A 182 11.88 -5.92 10.72
CA ALA A 182 12.47 -4.61 10.91
C ALA A 182 12.01 -3.93 12.22
N ASN A 183 12.88 -3.10 12.78
CA ASN A 183 12.60 -2.34 13.99
C ASN A 183 11.80 -1.07 13.67
N LEU A 184 10.64 -0.92 14.32
CA LEU A 184 9.85 0.30 14.35
C LEU A 184 10.09 1.02 15.69
N GLY A 185 10.92 2.06 15.66
CA GLY A 185 11.37 2.77 16.87
C GLY A 185 10.42 3.89 17.28
N PHE A 186 10.03 3.95 18.55
CA PHE A 186 9.26 5.05 19.14
C PHE A 186 9.87 5.49 20.47
N ARG A 187 9.56 6.72 20.89
CA ARG A 187 9.91 7.25 22.20
C ARG A 187 8.75 7.09 23.16
N LEU A 188 9.02 6.56 24.34
CA LEU A 188 8.06 6.43 25.44
C LEU A 188 8.53 7.26 26.63
N GLY A 189 7.65 8.11 27.18
CA GLY A 189 7.95 9.01 28.29
C GLY A 189 7.87 10.50 27.92
N GLY A 190 7.88 11.36 28.93
CA GLY A 190 7.82 12.82 28.79
C GLY A 190 9.12 13.46 28.31
N VAL A 191 9.12 14.79 28.23
CA VAL A 191 10.19 15.62 27.64
C VAL A 191 11.57 15.34 28.26
N ASP A 192 11.63 15.04 29.56
CA ASP A 192 12.89 14.93 30.32
C ASP A 192 13.31 13.48 30.65
N GLY A 193 12.69 12.48 30.02
CA GLY A 193 12.96 11.07 30.35
C GLY A 193 12.56 10.07 29.28
N SER A 194 12.45 10.50 28.02
CA SER A 194 11.99 9.63 26.94
C SER A 194 12.99 8.49 26.69
N VAL A 195 12.50 7.25 26.69
CA VAL A 195 13.31 6.07 26.37
C VAL A 195 12.91 5.53 25.00
N MET A 196 13.90 5.12 24.21
CA MET A 196 13.65 4.42 22.96
C MET A 196 13.07 3.02 23.22
N ARG A 197 12.04 2.68 22.46
CA ARG A 197 11.39 1.37 22.41
C ARG A 197 11.23 0.96 20.96
N TYR A 198 11.12 -0.34 20.74
CA TYR A 198 11.02 -0.91 19.40
C TYR A 198 9.90 -1.94 19.34
N VAL A 199 9.15 -1.94 18.24
CA VAL A 199 8.23 -3.01 17.85
C VAL A 199 8.74 -3.64 16.56
N LYS A 200 8.65 -4.96 16.45
CA LYS A 200 9.01 -5.68 15.23
C LYS A 200 7.87 -5.59 14.21
N SER A 201 8.17 -5.14 12.98
CA SER A 201 7.23 -5.21 11.86
C SER A 201 7.26 -6.62 11.28
N LYS A 202 6.41 -7.52 11.80
CA LYS A 202 6.35 -8.94 11.36
C LYS A 202 5.26 -9.21 10.32
N GLU A 203 4.15 -8.52 10.46
CA GLU A 203 2.98 -8.66 9.59
C GLU A 203 2.64 -7.33 8.93
N GLY A 204 1.85 -7.42 7.87
CA GLY A 204 1.32 -6.26 7.20
C GLY A 204 2.34 -5.43 6.44
N THR A 205 1.89 -4.26 6.02
CA THR A 205 2.64 -3.20 5.36
C THR A 205 2.69 -1.96 6.25
N GLN A 206 3.76 -1.19 6.12
CA GLN A 206 3.95 0.03 6.92
C GLN A 206 3.02 1.16 6.47
N GLN A 207 2.27 1.74 7.40
CA GLN A 207 1.38 2.86 7.11
C GLN A 207 2.18 4.11 6.74
N GLY A 208 2.10 4.51 5.47
CA GLY A 208 2.90 5.60 4.88
C GLY A 208 3.93 5.14 3.85
N ASP A 209 4.05 3.82 3.63
CA ASP A 209 4.77 3.26 2.48
C ASP A 209 3.96 3.54 1.18
N PRO A 210 4.54 4.19 0.15
CA PRO A 210 3.88 4.42 -1.13
C PRO A 210 3.39 3.14 -1.84
N LEU A 211 4.04 2.01 -1.61
CA LEU A 211 3.61 0.70 -2.15
C LEU A 211 2.70 -0.07 -1.18
N GLY A 212 2.47 0.44 0.04
CA GLY A 212 1.62 -0.23 1.01
C GLY A 212 0.20 -0.56 0.51
N PRO A 213 -0.48 0.35 -0.21
CA PRO A 213 -1.76 0.02 -0.84
C PRO A 213 -1.72 -1.19 -1.77
N LEU A 214 -0.64 -1.34 -2.57
CA LEU A 214 -0.44 -2.51 -3.43
C LEU A 214 -0.30 -3.78 -2.59
N TYR A 215 0.52 -3.72 -1.54
CA TYR A 215 0.80 -4.86 -0.66
C TYR A 215 -0.42 -5.35 0.12
N LEU A 216 -1.33 -4.45 0.47
CA LEU A 216 -2.63 -4.82 1.03
C LEU A 216 -3.58 -5.41 -0.04
N ALA A 217 -3.67 -4.73 -1.18
CA ALA A 217 -4.63 -5.05 -2.23
C ALA A 217 -4.32 -6.35 -2.98
N ALA A 218 -3.04 -6.68 -3.19
CA ALA A 218 -2.62 -7.84 -3.98
C ALA A 218 -3.16 -9.18 -3.42
N PRO A 219 -2.95 -9.53 -2.13
CA PRO A 219 -3.54 -10.75 -1.58
C PRO A 219 -5.07 -10.68 -1.48
N LEU A 220 -5.64 -9.51 -1.14
CA LEU A 220 -7.09 -9.35 -1.07
C LEU A 220 -7.76 -9.57 -2.43
N GLN A 221 -7.13 -9.12 -3.52
CA GLN A 221 -7.62 -9.34 -4.88
C GLN A 221 -7.77 -10.83 -5.20
N VAL A 222 -6.88 -11.69 -4.71
CA VAL A 222 -7.00 -13.15 -4.88
C VAL A 222 -8.27 -13.67 -4.21
N VAL A 223 -8.60 -13.18 -3.02
CA VAL A 223 -9.83 -13.54 -2.30
C VAL A 223 -11.06 -13.04 -3.06
N LEU A 224 -11.05 -11.78 -3.52
CA LEU A 224 -12.16 -11.19 -4.26
C LEU A 224 -12.42 -11.91 -5.59
N GLU A 225 -11.35 -12.33 -6.28
CA GLU A 225 -11.45 -13.13 -7.51
C GLU A 225 -12.09 -14.50 -7.24
N ARG A 226 -11.73 -15.18 -6.15
CA ARG A 226 -12.39 -16.43 -5.74
C ARG A 226 -13.88 -16.25 -5.40
N VAL A 227 -14.23 -15.14 -4.74
CA VAL A 227 -15.65 -14.81 -4.47
C VAL A 227 -16.40 -14.54 -5.77
N GLN A 228 -15.78 -13.83 -6.72
CA GLN A 228 -16.37 -13.57 -8.04
C GLN A 228 -16.62 -14.88 -8.83
N GLU A 229 -15.70 -15.84 -8.75
CA GLU A 229 -15.84 -17.17 -9.38
C GLU A 229 -17.01 -17.96 -8.78
N GLY A 230 -17.19 -17.93 -7.46
CA GLY A 230 -18.33 -18.55 -6.79
C GLY A 230 -19.66 -17.83 -6.99
N HIS A 231 -19.61 -16.54 -7.31
CA HIS A 231 -20.80 -15.70 -7.50
C HIS A 231 -20.71 -14.82 -8.77
N PRO A 232 -20.81 -15.40 -9.98
CA PRO A 232 -20.57 -14.70 -11.24
C PRO A 232 -21.49 -13.51 -11.52
N SER A 233 -22.68 -13.50 -10.91
CA SER A 233 -23.68 -12.42 -11.07
C SER A 233 -23.50 -11.27 -10.08
N VAL A 234 -22.65 -11.42 -9.07
CA VAL A 234 -22.39 -10.36 -8.08
C VAL A 234 -21.39 -9.38 -8.66
N VAL A 235 -21.70 -8.08 -8.60
CA VAL A 235 -20.72 -7.04 -8.92
C VAL A 235 -19.85 -6.79 -7.69
N ILE A 236 -18.53 -6.94 -7.85
CA ILE A 236 -17.57 -6.81 -6.74
C ILE A 236 -16.61 -5.66 -7.02
N PHE A 237 -16.57 -4.70 -6.09
CA PHE A 237 -15.61 -3.60 -6.07
C PHE A 237 -14.88 -3.57 -4.73
N ALA A 238 -13.64 -3.10 -4.73
CA ALA A 238 -12.92 -2.83 -3.49
C ALA A 238 -12.10 -1.56 -3.61
N TYR A 239 -12.14 -0.71 -2.58
CA TYR A 239 -11.19 0.36 -2.38
C TYR A 239 -10.29 -0.01 -1.21
N LEU A 240 -9.13 -0.58 -1.52
CA LEU A 240 -8.26 -1.22 -0.54
C LEU A 240 -9.04 -2.30 0.23
N ASP A 241 -9.16 -2.17 1.54
CA ASP A 241 -9.89 -3.05 2.45
C ASP A 241 -11.42 -2.88 2.42
N ASP A 242 -11.94 -1.74 1.92
CA ASP A 242 -13.38 -1.52 1.77
C ASP A 242 -13.91 -2.31 0.55
N ALA A 243 -14.39 -3.54 0.77
CA ALA A 243 -15.00 -4.37 -0.27
C ALA A 243 -16.53 -4.21 -0.29
N LEU A 244 -17.08 -4.03 -1.50
CA LEU A 244 -18.48 -3.80 -1.78
C LEU A 244 -18.99 -4.88 -2.73
N PHE A 245 -20.08 -5.52 -2.34
CA PHE A 245 -20.74 -6.59 -3.08
C PHE A 245 -22.16 -6.16 -3.40
N LEU A 246 -22.51 -6.19 -4.69
CA LEU A 246 -23.84 -5.90 -5.19
C LEU A 246 -24.44 -7.18 -5.80
N PRO A 247 -25.07 -8.05 -4.99
CA PRO A 247 -25.83 -9.16 -5.51
C PRO A 247 -27.05 -8.65 -6.30
N GLY A 248 -27.17 -9.09 -7.55
CA GLY A 248 -28.43 -8.96 -8.28
C GLY A 248 -29.57 -9.70 -7.55
N PRO A 249 -30.85 -9.45 -7.89
CA PRO A 249 -31.95 -10.15 -7.26
C PRO A 249 -31.76 -11.66 -7.40
N SER A 250 -31.99 -12.39 -6.31
CA SER A 250 -32.17 -13.83 -6.34
C SER A 250 -33.27 -14.13 -7.36
N GLY A 251 -32.93 -14.87 -8.42
CA GLY A 251 -33.93 -15.45 -9.31
C GLY A 251 -34.83 -16.43 -8.58
#